data_AF-A0ABD5DG80-F1
#
_entry.id   AF-A0ABD5DG80-F1
#
_cell.length_a   1.000
_cell.length_b   1.000
_cell.length_c   1.000
_cell.angle_alpha   90.00
_cell.angle_beta   90.00
_cell.angle_gamma   90.00
#
_symmetry.space_group_name_H-M   'P 1'
#
loop_
_entity.id
_entity.type
_entity.pdbx_description
1 polymer ?
#
loop_
_entity_poly.entity_id
_entity_poly.type
_entity_poly.pdbx_seq_one_letter_code
_entity_poly.pdbx_strand_id
1 'polypeptide(L)' 'PQSAPQPGGNVLGIERAIFDTHGQQKSLTSLRSGELVLVKLEVTAKRNVPDALVVDLLPAGLELENQNLANSSASLQENG' A
#
# COMPACT_ATOMS: atom_id res chain seq x y z
N PRO A 1 15.91 11.80 -14.99
CA PRO A 1 16.75 11.62 -13.78
C PRO A 1 17.16 10.15 -13.61
N GLN A 2 18.38 9.87 -13.14
CA GLN A 2 18.92 8.51 -13.01
C GLN A 2 18.76 7.91 -11.60
N SER A 3 18.41 8.71 -10.59
CA SER A 3 18.21 8.28 -9.20
C SER A 3 17.05 9.02 -8.53
N ALA A 4 16.49 8.41 -7.49
CA ALA A 4 15.49 9.04 -6.65
C ALA A 4 16.11 10.20 -5.84
N PRO A 5 15.36 11.29 -5.59
CA PRO A 5 15.81 12.35 -4.69
C PRO A 5 15.95 11.84 -3.26
N GLN A 6 16.70 12.59 -2.44
CA GLN A 6 16.79 12.32 -1.01
C GLN A 6 15.41 12.47 -0.35
N PRO A 7 15.03 11.59 0.59
CA PRO A 7 13.82 11.76 1.38
C PRO A 7 13.82 13.10 2.11
N GLY A 8 12.66 13.76 2.15
CA GLY A 8 12.48 15.02 2.85
C GLY A 8 11.05 15.15 3.37
N GLY A 9 10.84 16.08 4.30
CA GLY A 9 9.53 16.36 4.87
C GLY A 9 9.49 17.76 5.47
N ASN A 10 8.42 18.49 5.18
CA ASN A 10 8.11 19.76 5.83
C ASN A 10 6.70 19.67 6.38
N VAL A 11 6.55 19.80 7.70
CA VAL A 11 5.30 19.62 8.46
C VAL A 11 4.79 18.18 8.50
N LEU A 12 4.73 17.52 7.34
CA LEU A 12 4.33 16.13 7.17
C LEU A 12 5.57 15.22 7.17
N GLY A 13 5.41 14.03 7.77
CA GLY A 13 6.30 12.89 7.64
C GLY A 13 5.52 11.70 7.11
N ILE A 14 6.17 10.84 6.33
CA ILE A 14 5.58 9.60 5.81
C ILE A 14 6.62 8.48 5.84
N GLU A 15 6.21 7.31 6.32
CA GLU A 15 7.01 6.09 6.29
C GLU A 15 6.19 4.96 5.67
N ARG A 16 6.86 4.10 4.91
CA ARG A 16 6.28 2.92 4.30
C ARG A 16 6.99 1.68 4.82
N ALA A 17 6.23 0.75 5.37
CA ALA A 17 6.70 -0.56 5.78
C ALA A 17 5.89 -1.66 5.09
N ILE A 18 6.54 -2.79 4.84
CA ILE A 18 5.98 -3.91 4.09
C ILE A 18 6.06 -5.14 4.97
N PHE A 19 4.95 -5.85 5.04
CA PHE A 19 4.78 -7.02 5.86
C PHE A 19 4.23 -8.18 5.03
N ASP A 20 4.43 -9.40 5.50
CA ASP A 20 3.63 -10.52 5.05
C ASP A 20 2.23 -10.52 5.69
N THR A 21 1.41 -11.48 5.31
CA THR A 21 0.06 -11.69 5.85
C THR A 21 0.05 -12.16 7.30
N HIS A 22 1.21 -12.49 7.89
CA HIS A 22 1.37 -12.81 9.31
C HIS A 22 1.84 -11.59 10.12
N GLY A 23 2.00 -10.43 9.49
CA GLY A 23 2.45 -9.19 10.13
C GLY A 23 3.96 -9.12 10.37
N GLN A 24 4.75 -10.02 9.79
CA GLN A 24 6.21 -9.98 9.88
C GLN A 24 6.79 -9.09 8.78
N GLN A 25 7.82 -8.32 9.10
CA GLN A 25 8.43 -7.39 8.15
C GLN A 25 9.06 -8.16 6.97
N LYS A 26 8.83 -7.67 5.76
CA LYS A 26 9.24 -8.33 4.52
C LYS A 26 9.92 -7.39 3.55
N SER A 27 10.98 -7.88 2.92
CA SER A 27 11.66 -7.15 1.85
C SER A 27 10.94 -7.36 0.51
N LEU A 28 10.80 -6.28 -0.26
CA LEU A 28 10.34 -6.34 -1.67
C LEU A 28 11.26 -7.19 -2.55
N THR A 29 12.56 -7.21 -2.25
CA THR A 29 13.55 -7.92 -3.07
C THR A 29 13.44 -9.45 -2.97
N SER A 30 12.72 -9.96 -1.98
CA SER A 30 12.54 -11.40 -1.75
C SER A 30 11.16 -11.92 -2.19
N LEU A 31 10.35 -11.09 -2.84
CA LEU A 31 9.00 -11.47 -3.24
C LEU A 31 9.00 -12.49 -4.37
N ARG A 32 8.09 -13.47 -4.26
CA ARG A 32 7.76 -14.39 -5.33
C ARG A 32 6.50 -13.92 -6.05
N SER A 33 6.35 -14.33 -7.31
CA SER A 33 5.13 -14.06 -8.08
C SER A 33 3.90 -14.65 -7.38
N GLY A 34 2.81 -13.86 -7.31
CA GLY A 34 1.56 -14.24 -6.66
C GLY A 34 1.57 -14.15 -5.13
N GLU A 35 2.67 -13.68 -4.53
CA GLU A 35 2.76 -13.52 -3.08
C GLU A 35 2.06 -12.26 -2.60
N LEU A 36 1.17 -12.41 -1.60
CA LEU A 36 0.48 -11.28 -0.97
C LEU A 36 1.38 -10.59 0.06
N VAL A 37 1.26 -9.26 0.11
CA VAL A 37 1.93 -8.41 1.09
C VAL A 37 0.97 -7.36 1.63
N LEU A 38 1.22 -6.93 2.85
CA LEU A 38 0.55 -5.80 3.47
C LEU A 38 1.47 -4.59 3.41
N VAL A 39 0.97 -3.48 2.86
CA VAL A 39 1.67 -2.19 2.85
C VAL A 39 1.09 -1.32 3.96
N LYS A 40 1.92 -0.90 4.90
CA LYS A 40 1.56 0.08 5.95
C LYS A 40 2.17 1.42 5.60
N LEU A 41 1.32 2.44 5.45
CA LEU A 41 1.72 3.84 5.40
C LEU A 41 1.46 4.49 6.75
N GLU A 42 2.50 5.03 7.36
CA GLU A 42 2.39 5.84 8.58
C GLU A 42 2.62 7.30 8.23
N VAL A 43 1.59 8.13 8.43
CA VAL A 43 1.61 9.56 8.11
C VAL A 43 1.53 10.35 9.42
N THR A 44 2.49 11.25 9.62
CA THR A 44 2.57 12.11 10.81
C THR A 44 2.55 13.58 10.41
N ALA A 45 2.08 14.45 11.31
CA ALA A 45 2.04 15.88 11.09
C ALA A 45 2.36 16.65 12.37
N LYS A 46 3.17 17.70 12.27
CA LYS A 46 3.49 18.59 13.41
C LYS A 46 2.37 19.61 13.73
N ARG A 47 1.35 19.70 12.88
CA ARG A 47 0.14 20.52 13.03
C ARG A 47 -0.99 19.88 12.22
N ASN A 48 -2.22 20.33 12.44
CA ASN A 48 -3.36 19.87 11.64
C ASN A 48 -3.19 20.23 10.15
N VAL A 49 -3.41 19.23 9.29
CA VAL A 49 -3.42 19.36 7.83
C VAL A 49 -4.69 18.65 7.31
N PRO A 50 -5.83 19.35 7.25
CA PRO A 50 -7.13 18.73 6.98
C PRO A 50 -7.31 18.24 5.53
N ASP A 51 -6.48 18.73 4.61
CA ASP A 51 -6.51 18.52 3.17
C ASP A 51 -5.29 17.71 2.66
N ALA A 52 -4.67 16.93 3.55
CA ALA A 52 -3.54 16.08 3.18
C ALA A 52 -3.94 15.02 2.14
N LEU A 53 -3.16 14.92 1.06
CA LEU A 53 -3.29 13.89 0.04
C LEU A 53 -2.07 12.97 0.07
N VAL A 54 -2.31 11.67 0.25
CA VAL A 54 -1.25 10.65 0.22
C VAL A 54 -1.22 10.00 -1.17
N VAL A 55 -0.04 9.96 -1.78
CA VAL A 55 0.20 9.26 -3.04
C VAL A 55 1.34 8.27 -2.83
N ASP A 56 1.04 6.98 -2.93
CA ASP A 56 2.04 5.91 -2.90
C ASP A 56 2.10 5.24 -4.27
N LEU A 57 3.16 5.58 -5.02
CA LEU A 57 3.37 5.00 -6.34
C LEU A 57 3.82 3.54 -6.19
N LEU A 58 3.08 2.64 -6.85
CA LEU A 58 3.32 1.22 -6.79
C LEU A 58 4.53 0.84 -7.65
N PRO A 59 5.51 0.10 -7.12
CA PRO A 59 6.57 -0.52 -7.92
C PRO A 59 5.95 -1.43 -8.99
N ALA A 60 6.53 -1.45 -10.20
CA ALA A 60 6.12 -2.40 -11.23
C ALA A 60 6.22 -3.84 -10.72
N GLY A 61 5.31 -4.70 -11.19
CA GLY A 61 5.22 -6.11 -10.76
C GLY A 61 4.46 -6.32 -9.45
N LEU A 62 4.12 -5.24 -8.72
CA LEU A 62 3.07 -5.29 -7.71
C LEU A 62 1.77 -4.81 -8.32
N GLU A 63 0.67 -5.39 -7.85
CA GLU A 63 -0.69 -5.03 -8.22
C GLU A 63 -1.50 -4.81 -6.95
N LEU A 64 -2.31 -3.75 -6.93
CA LEU A 64 -3.22 -3.51 -5.80
C LEU A 64 -4.35 -4.53 -5.84
N GLU A 65 -4.56 -5.21 -4.72
CA GLU A 65 -5.75 -6.02 -4.54
C GLU A 65 -6.95 -5.11 -4.27
N ASN A 66 -7.94 -5.13 -5.16
CA ASN A 66 -9.15 -4.33 -4.98
C ASN A 66 -10.13 -5.04 -4.03
N GLN A 67 -9.97 -4.80 -2.73
CA GLN A 67 -10.83 -5.33 -1.68
C GLN A 67 -12.32 -5.00 -1.85
N ASN A 68 -12.66 -3.92 -2.58
CA ASN A 68 -14.06 -3.56 -2.83
C ASN A 68 -14.76 -4.55 -3.80
N LEU A 69 -14.02 -5.32 -4.59
CA LEU A 69 -14.59 -6.30 -5.52
C LEU A 69 -14.97 -7.62 -4.84
N ALA A 70 -14.42 -7.94 -3.67
CA ALA A 70 -14.79 -9.14 -2.91
C ALA A 70 -16.27 -9.12 -2.46
N ASN A 71 -16.82 -7.94 -2.19
CA ASN A 71 -18.24 -7.75 -1.86
C ASN A 71 -19.13 -7.52 -3.09
N SER A 72 -18.54 -7.45 -4.30
CA SER A 72 -19.25 -7.15 -5.55
C SER A 72 -19.63 -8.40 -6.34
N SER A 73 -19.39 -9.61 -5.81
CA SER A 73 -20.03 -10.83 -6.30
C SER A 73 -21.52 -10.78 -5.95
N ALA A 74 -22.28 -10.12 -6.83
CA ALA A 74 -23.73 -10.20 -6.87
C ALA A 74 -24.12 -11.68 -6.80
N SER A 75 -25.06 -11.97 -5.90
CA SER A 75 -25.81 -13.22 -5.77
C SER A 75 -25.95 -13.97 -7.10
N LEU A 76 -25.13 -15.00 -7.31
CA LEU A 76 -25.30 -16.03 -8.33
C LEU A 76 -25.46 -17.41 -7.68
N GLN A 77 -26.36 -17.49 -6.71
CA GLN A 77 -27.12 -18.67 -6.27
C GLN A 77 -28.47 -18.07 -5.82
N GLU A 78 -29.65 -18.41 -6.33
CA GLU A 78 -30.18 -19.73 -6.67
C GLU A 78 -30.92 -19.72 -8.03
N ASN A 79 -30.54 -20.64 -8.90
CA ASN A 79 -31.46 -21.33 -9.80
C ASN A 79 -30.92 -22.76 -9.92
N GLY A 80 -31.56 -23.67 -9.21
CA GLY A 80 -31.24 -25.08 -9.12
C GLY A 80 -32.11 -25.74 -8.07
#